data_AF-M3K2H0-F1
#
_entry.id   AF-M3K2H0-F1
#
_cell.length_a   1.000
_cell.length_b   1.000
_cell.length_c   1.000
_cell.angle_alpha   90.00
_cell.angle_beta   90.00
_cell.angle_gamma   90.00
#
_symmetry.space_group_name_H-M   'P 1'
#
loop_
_entity.id
_entity.type
_entity.pdbx_description
1 polymer ?
#
loop_
_entity_poly.entity_id
_entity_poly.type
_entity_poly.pdbx_seq_one_letter_code
_entity_poly.pdbx_strand_id
1 'polypeptide(L)'
;MSGITTVKFNRIIRPLLSKIHSLNHLYSEQPGLFDFDISLIRINKERITQQRHFSDPGSKRIKLDEDERLPDFYHPNSAEERLLSYKPFLAPEVFKGYTELFQILKNVFTSLSLSNRTWKLSSLCAFEIGKEMAESTRTSYFRLNNVALFNDDLINPAIKELYDELYSSIEDWIDMEPKSVINRNRSELFLGYIVKLLIIHSHTILYMFIPVVMQWLRRRQQSHNLYLKKLSYLIADEYFRFPDTSTTNIVKLNGLEFSNTLEVFWTLYPVKYWSPFLTVDRFSKIIPYKISFDVFHRIEERLGLCAGYFRDELYFIFRETNNTNIIIMIMAKILESARRRKLKNDTKLVKELRFNLPQ
;
A
#
# COMPACT_ATOMS: atom_id res chain seq x y z
N MET A 1 -31.04 -14.60 -7.52
CA MET A 1 -30.14 -13.54 -8.03
C MET A 1 -28.91 -14.22 -8.59
N SER A 2 -28.71 -14.14 -9.91
CA SER A 2 -27.64 -14.82 -10.64
C SER A 2 -26.27 -14.32 -10.18
N GLY A 3 -25.53 -15.17 -9.47
CA GLY A 3 -24.15 -14.90 -9.08
C GLY A 3 -23.25 -14.72 -10.31
N ILE A 4 -22.16 -13.95 -10.16
CA ILE A 4 -21.13 -13.85 -11.20
C ILE A 4 -20.51 -15.23 -11.45
N THR A 5 -20.52 -15.67 -12.71
CA THR A 5 -19.89 -16.93 -13.14
C THR A 5 -18.37 -16.76 -13.22
N THR A 6 -17.60 -17.87 -13.15
CA THR A 6 -16.13 -17.84 -13.37
C THR A 6 -15.78 -17.17 -14.69
N VAL A 7 -16.50 -17.51 -15.76
CA VAL A 7 -16.28 -16.95 -17.10
C VAL A 7 -16.43 -15.42 -17.09
N LYS A 8 -17.48 -14.90 -16.41
CA LYS A 8 -17.69 -13.46 -16.29
C LYS A 8 -16.61 -12.81 -15.45
N PHE A 9 -16.17 -13.45 -14.36
CA PHE A 9 -15.06 -12.96 -13.54
C PHE A 9 -13.74 -12.92 -14.31
N ASN A 10 -13.38 -13.98 -15.02
CA ASN A 10 -12.19 -14.06 -15.87
C ASN A 10 -12.17 -12.95 -16.92
N ARG A 11 -13.33 -12.61 -17.52
CA ARG A 11 -13.44 -11.47 -18.45
C ARG A 11 -13.23 -10.13 -17.77
N ILE A 12 -13.71 -9.95 -16.53
CA ILE A 12 -13.58 -8.71 -15.76
C ILE A 12 -12.15 -8.51 -15.24
N ILE A 13 -11.45 -9.58 -14.86
CA ILE A 13 -10.13 -9.50 -14.22
C ILE A 13 -8.96 -9.47 -15.21
N ARG A 14 -9.12 -10.00 -16.42
CA ARG A 14 -8.07 -9.99 -17.46
C ARG A 14 -7.50 -8.59 -17.74
N PRO A 15 -8.32 -7.54 -17.95
CA PRO A 15 -7.80 -6.17 -18.13
C PRO A 15 -7.01 -5.67 -16.92
N LEU A 16 -7.45 -6.01 -15.70
CA LEU A 16 -6.77 -5.64 -14.47
C LEU A 16 -5.40 -6.30 -14.36
N LEU A 17 -5.32 -7.62 -14.54
CA LEU A 17 -4.06 -8.37 -14.51
C LEU A 17 -3.11 -7.89 -15.61
N SER A 18 -3.61 -7.73 -16.83
CA SER A 18 -2.82 -7.20 -17.94
C SER A 18 -2.21 -5.84 -17.59
N LYS A 19 -2.97 -4.92 -17.01
CA LYS A 19 -2.46 -3.59 -16.66
C LYS A 19 -1.46 -3.63 -15.51
N ILE A 20 -1.71 -4.45 -14.49
CA ILE A 20 -0.77 -4.68 -13.38
C ILE A 20 0.54 -5.27 -13.90
N HIS A 21 0.50 -6.25 -14.80
CA HIS A 21 1.69 -6.84 -15.41
C HIS A 21 2.46 -5.83 -16.27
N SER A 22 1.78 -4.98 -17.05
CA SER A 22 2.44 -3.89 -17.78
C SER A 22 3.14 -2.89 -16.85
N LEU A 23 2.53 -2.55 -15.71
CA LEU A 23 3.16 -1.68 -14.71
C LEU A 23 4.34 -2.37 -14.00
N ASN A 24 4.21 -3.66 -13.67
CA ASN A 24 5.32 -4.42 -13.10
C ASN A 24 6.49 -4.56 -14.08
N HIS A 25 6.21 -4.72 -15.37
CA HIS A 25 7.24 -4.70 -16.42
C HIS A 25 7.98 -3.37 -16.44
N LEU A 26 7.23 -2.26 -16.50
CA LEU A 26 7.79 -0.92 -16.46
C LEU A 26 8.64 -0.69 -15.20
N TYR A 27 8.15 -1.12 -14.03
CA TYR A 27 8.90 -1.04 -12.77
C TYR A 27 10.18 -1.88 -12.81
N SER A 28 10.13 -3.05 -13.45
CA SER A 28 11.29 -3.92 -13.53
C SER A 28 12.40 -3.39 -14.44
N GLU A 29 12.04 -2.59 -15.45
CA GLU A 29 13.00 -1.92 -16.34
C GLU A 29 13.48 -0.59 -15.76
N GLN A 30 12.56 0.18 -15.16
CA GLN A 30 12.82 1.53 -14.66
C GLN A 30 12.10 1.78 -13.32
N PRO A 31 12.65 1.27 -12.19
CA PRO A 31 12.02 1.42 -10.88
C PRO A 31 11.81 2.88 -10.47
N GLY A 32 12.75 3.76 -10.82
CA GLY A 32 12.74 5.18 -10.44
C GLY A 32 11.56 5.99 -11.00
N LEU A 33 10.86 5.52 -12.04
CA LEU A 33 9.64 6.18 -12.51
C LEU A 33 8.50 6.13 -11.49
N PHE A 34 8.53 5.15 -10.58
CA PHE A 34 7.53 4.96 -9.54
C PHE A 34 7.88 5.69 -8.24
N ASP A 35 9.04 6.35 -8.18
CA ASP A 35 9.40 7.19 -7.04
C ASP A 35 8.47 8.39 -6.98
N PHE A 36 7.82 8.57 -5.83
CA PHE A 36 6.96 9.72 -5.59
C PHE A 36 7.82 10.91 -5.19
N ASP A 37 7.74 12.02 -5.94
CA ASP A 37 8.60 13.19 -5.69
C ASP A 37 8.17 13.96 -4.43
N ILE A 38 8.64 13.47 -3.29
CA ILE A 38 8.41 14.06 -1.98
C ILE A 38 9.06 15.43 -1.78
N SER A 39 9.98 15.86 -2.67
CA SER A 39 10.64 17.17 -2.55
C SER A 39 9.69 18.34 -2.78
N LEU A 40 8.60 18.09 -3.52
CA LEU A 40 7.58 19.09 -3.85
C LEU A 40 6.58 19.32 -2.70
N ILE A 41 6.60 18.48 -1.65
CA ILE A 41 5.70 18.62 -0.50
C ILE A 41 6.12 19.81 0.35
N ARG A 42 5.18 20.74 0.57
CA ARG A 42 5.40 21.93 1.39
C ARG A 42 4.55 21.87 2.65
N ILE A 43 5.19 22.00 3.80
CA ILE A 43 4.50 22.19 5.07
C ILE A 43 4.38 23.69 5.33
N ASN A 44 3.13 24.18 5.44
CA ASN A 44 2.89 25.51 5.99
C ASN A 44 3.22 25.48 7.49
N LYS A 45 4.38 26.02 7.87
CA LYS A 45 4.88 26.04 9.26
C LYS A 45 3.88 26.69 10.23
N GLU A 46 3.09 27.67 9.78
CA GLU A 46 2.04 28.32 10.57
C GLU A 46 0.97 27.34 11.08
N ARG A 47 0.68 26.26 10.36
CA ARG A 47 -0.31 25.24 10.77
C ARG A 47 0.18 24.32 11.90
N ILE A 48 1.50 24.17 12.09
CA ILE A 48 2.06 23.29 13.13
C ILE A 48 2.17 24.05 14.45
N THR A 49 2.51 25.34 14.42
CA THR A 49 2.65 26.17 15.63
C THR A 49 1.31 26.64 16.20
N GLN A 50 0.28 26.84 15.37
CA GLN A 50 -1.04 27.34 15.81
C GLN A 50 -2.00 26.24 16.31
N GLN A 51 -1.68 24.95 16.13
CA GLN A 51 -2.55 23.84 16.57
C GLN A 51 -2.60 23.60 18.09
N ARG A 52 -2.02 24.48 18.91
CA ARG A 52 -2.32 24.51 20.36
C ARG A 52 -3.57 25.31 20.72
N HIS A 53 -4.18 26.08 19.81
CA HIS A 53 -5.47 26.72 20.04
C HIS A 53 -6.35 26.70 18.78
N PHE A 54 -7.61 26.31 18.99
CA PHE A 54 -8.68 26.32 18.00
C PHE A 54 -8.86 27.71 17.36
N SER A 55 -8.61 27.82 16.05
CA SER A 55 -9.46 28.54 15.07
C SER A 55 -8.76 28.60 13.70
N ASP A 56 -9.50 28.25 12.65
CA ASP A 56 -9.14 28.42 11.23
C ASP A 56 -9.24 29.92 10.86
N PRO A 57 -8.35 30.48 10.02
CA PRO A 57 -8.78 30.72 8.64
C PRO A 57 -7.68 30.71 7.56
N GLY A 58 -8.08 30.31 6.35
CA GLY A 58 -7.67 31.01 5.12
C GLY A 58 -6.38 30.53 4.45
N SER A 59 -6.46 29.44 3.69
CA SER A 59 -5.40 29.05 2.75
C SER A 59 -5.28 30.10 1.62
N LYS A 60 -4.24 30.95 1.67
CA LYS A 60 -3.85 31.80 0.54
C LYS A 60 -3.48 30.91 -0.65
N ARG A 61 -4.34 30.93 -1.67
CA ARG A 61 -4.14 30.26 -2.95
C ARG A 61 -3.01 30.95 -3.70
N ILE A 62 -1.98 30.20 -4.05
CA ILE A 62 -0.96 30.61 -5.02
C ILE A 62 -1.66 30.75 -6.38
N LYS A 63 -1.58 31.93 -6.99
CA LYS A 63 -2.01 32.14 -8.39
C LYS A 63 -0.95 31.49 -9.28
N LEU A 64 -1.30 30.37 -9.89
CA LEU A 64 -0.64 29.82 -11.08
C LEU A 64 -1.56 30.11 -12.27
N ASP A 65 -0.95 30.38 -13.42
CA ASP A 65 -1.59 30.78 -14.68
C ASP A 65 -2.77 29.89 -15.09
N GLU A 66 -3.70 30.46 -15.86
CA GLU A 66 -5.07 29.99 -16.05
C GLU A 66 -5.26 28.69 -16.85
N ASP A 67 -4.20 27.97 -17.21
CA ASP A 67 -4.30 26.67 -17.89
C ASP A 67 -4.03 25.51 -16.90
N GLU A 68 -5.10 24.79 -16.55
CA GLU A 68 -5.17 23.68 -15.58
C GLU A 68 -4.83 24.06 -14.11
N ARG A 69 -5.80 24.66 -13.40
CA ARG A 69 -5.76 24.70 -11.92
C ARG A 69 -5.74 23.27 -11.38
N LEU A 70 -4.55 22.78 -11.04
CA LEU A 70 -4.36 21.47 -10.43
C LEU A 70 -5.16 21.39 -9.11
N PRO A 71 -5.87 20.27 -8.86
CA PRO A 71 -6.62 20.09 -7.62
C PRO A 71 -5.73 20.09 -6.38
N ASP A 72 -6.31 20.41 -5.22
CA ASP A 72 -5.59 20.39 -3.94
C ASP A 72 -5.12 18.97 -3.59
N PHE A 73 -3.80 18.78 -3.54
CA PHE A 73 -3.17 17.52 -3.13
C PHE A 73 -3.42 17.17 -1.66
N TYR A 74 -3.49 18.18 -0.79
CA TYR A 74 -3.60 17.96 0.65
C TYR A 74 -5.03 17.55 1.05
N HIS A 75 -6.04 18.16 0.42
CA HIS A 75 -7.45 17.90 0.72
C HIS A 75 -8.30 17.74 -0.55
N PRO A 76 -8.07 16.70 -1.37
CA PRO A 76 -8.85 16.51 -2.59
C PRO A 76 -10.31 16.16 -2.27
N ASN A 77 -11.27 16.72 -3.05
CA ASN A 77 -12.72 16.55 -2.85
C ASN A 77 -13.31 15.33 -3.56
N SER A 78 -12.59 14.76 -4.52
CA SER A 78 -12.95 13.50 -5.18
C SER A 78 -11.73 12.58 -5.37
N ALA A 79 -11.99 11.34 -5.77
CA ALA A 79 -10.90 10.40 -6.11
C ALA A 79 -10.24 10.79 -7.43
N GLU A 80 -11.02 11.34 -8.36
CA GLU A 80 -10.56 11.92 -9.61
C GLU A 80 -9.63 13.10 -9.34
N GLU A 81 -10.02 14.03 -8.46
CA GLU A 81 -9.17 15.14 -8.04
C GLU A 81 -7.90 14.65 -7.35
N ARG A 82 -7.99 13.63 -6.47
CA ARG A 82 -6.80 13.05 -5.83
C ARG A 82 -5.85 12.49 -6.87
N LEU A 83 -6.35 11.72 -7.83
CA LEU A 83 -5.50 11.17 -8.88
C LEU A 83 -4.86 12.29 -9.69
N LEU A 84 -5.64 13.26 -10.17
CA LEU A 84 -5.14 14.42 -10.90
C LEU A 84 -4.08 15.22 -10.11
N SER A 85 -4.25 15.35 -8.80
CA SER A 85 -3.30 16.05 -7.92
C SER A 85 -1.93 15.35 -7.83
N TYR A 86 -1.82 14.08 -8.25
CA TYR A 86 -0.53 13.38 -8.30
C TYR A 86 0.30 13.69 -9.53
N LYS A 87 -0.29 14.32 -10.57
CA LYS A 87 0.40 14.64 -11.83
C LYS A 87 1.77 15.32 -11.63
N PRO A 88 1.96 16.24 -10.66
CA PRO A 88 3.28 16.85 -10.41
C PRO A 88 4.30 15.95 -9.73
N PHE A 89 3.86 14.87 -9.07
CA PHE A 89 4.68 14.05 -8.17
C PHE A 89 5.05 12.69 -8.76
N LEU A 90 4.50 12.34 -9.93
CA LEU A 90 4.66 11.05 -10.60
C LEU A 90 5.19 11.24 -12.01
N ALA A 91 5.94 10.25 -12.50
CA ALA A 91 6.29 10.19 -13.91
C ALA A 91 5.02 10.12 -14.80
N PRO A 92 5.02 10.76 -15.99
CA PRO A 92 3.86 10.77 -16.89
C PRO A 92 3.32 9.38 -17.26
N GLU A 93 4.21 8.40 -17.43
CA GLU A 93 3.92 7.02 -17.79
C GLU A 93 3.15 6.32 -16.65
N VAL A 94 3.61 6.50 -15.42
CA VAL A 94 2.98 5.94 -14.22
C VAL A 94 1.62 6.61 -14.00
N PHE A 95 1.54 7.93 -14.16
CA PHE A 95 0.30 8.68 -14.05
C PHE A 95 -0.75 8.19 -15.07
N LYS A 96 -0.37 8.06 -16.35
CA LYS A 96 -1.23 7.47 -17.39
C LYS A 96 -1.63 6.03 -17.04
N GLY A 97 -0.70 5.24 -16.50
CA GLY A 97 -0.98 3.91 -16.02
C GLY A 97 -2.06 3.87 -14.93
N TYR A 98 -1.99 4.79 -13.97
CA TYR A 98 -2.96 4.92 -12.88
C TYR A 98 -4.33 5.40 -13.37
N THR A 99 -4.41 6.31 -14.34
CA THR A 99 -5.71 6.76 -14.88
C THR A 99 -6.45 5.64 -15.58
N GLU A 100 -5.76 4.84 -16.41
CA GLU A 100 -6.33 3.66 -17.05
C GLU A 100 -6.73 2.59 -16.02
N LEU A 101 -5.84 2.30 -15.07
CA LEU A 101 -6.10 1.33 -14.00
C LEU A 101 -7.32 1.74 -13.14
N PHE A 102 -7.49 3.03 -12.88
CA PHE A 102 -8.62 3.54 -12.11
C PHE A 102 -9.95 3.25 -12.83
N GLN A 103 -10.02 3.47 -14.14
CA GLN A 103 -11.23 3.16 -14.91
C GLN A 103 -11.55 1.66 -14.93
N ILE A 104 -10.53 0.81 -15.06
CA ILE A 104 -10.69 -0.64 -14.97
C ILE A 104 -11.28 -1.02 -13.60
N LEU A 105 -10.71 -0.51 -12.51
CA LEU A 105 -11.17 -0.84 -11.17
C LEU A 105 -12.58 -0.33 -10.85
N LYS A 106 -12.96 0.85 -11.35
CA LYS A 106 -14.34 1.36 -11.22
C LYS A 106 -15.34 0.37 -11.82
N ASN A 107 -15.04 -0.16 -12.99
CA ASN A 107 -15.89 -1.13 -13.68
C ASN A 107 -15.93 -2.48 -12.94
N VAL A 108 -14.76 -2.96 -12.49
CA VAL A 108 -14.63 -4.21 -11.71
C VAL A 108 -15.44 -4.13 -10.41
N PHE A 109 -15.19 -3.12 -9.58
CA PHE A 109 -15.88 -2.97 -8.30
C PHE A 109 -17.37 -2.69 -8.47
N THR A 110 -17.78 -1.91 -9.48
CA THR A 110 -19.21 -1.70 -9.74
C THR A 110 -19.89 -3.00 -10.15
N SER A 111 -19.24 -3.81 -11.00
CA SER A 111 -19.78 -5.10 -11.47
C SER A 111 -19.93 -6.13 -10.36
N LEU A 112 -19.00 -6.14 -9.39
CA LEU A 112 -18.99 -7.06 -8.25
C LEU A 112 -19.81 -6.56 -7.06
N SER A 113 -20.14 -5.27 -7.02
CA SER A 113 -20.89 -4.68 -5.92
C SER A 113 -22.33 -5.19 -5.87
N LEU A 114 -22.78 -5.57 -4.67
CA LEU A 114 -24.16 -5.96 -4.42
C LEU A 114 -24.85 -4.78 -3.73
N SER A 115 -25.63 -4.01 -4.47
CA SER A 115 -26.48 -2.96 -3.91
C SER A 115 -27.41 -3.57 -2.85
N ASN A 116 -27.46 -2.96 -1.66
CA ASN A 116 -28.33 -3.32 -0.53
C ASN A 116 -27.96 -4.58 0.27
N ARG A 117 -26.79 -5.19 0.06
CA ARG A 117 -26.33 -6.30 0.91
C ARG A 117 -25.47 -5.79 2.07
N THR A 118 -25.74 -6.26 3.28
CA THR A 118 -24.87 -6.02 4.43
C THR A 118 -23.79 -7.08 4.51
N TRP A 119 -22.60 -6.68 4.96
CA TRP A 119 -21.51 -7.62 5.24
C TRP A 119 -21.88 -8.48 6.44
N LYS A 120 -22.03 -9.79 6.22
CA LYS A 120 -22.25 -10.79 7.27
C LYS A 120 -20.95 -11.56 7.54
N LEU A 121 -20.91 -12.35 8.60
CA LEU A 121 -19.76 -13.23 8.88
C LEU A 121 -19.42 -14.12 7.68
N SER A 122 -20.42 -14.72 7.03
CA SER A 122 -20.21 -15.53 5.81
C SER A 122 -19.60 -14.75 4.65
N SER A 123 -19.98 -13.47 4.49
CA SER A 123 -19.42 -12.57 3.49
C SER A 123 -17.95 -12.26 3.78
N LEU A 124 -17.62 -12.05 5.06
CA LEU A 124 -16.25 -11.82 5.50
C LEU A 124 -15.41 -13.09 5.33
N CYS A 125 -15.89 -14.26 5.74
CA CYS A 125 -15.19 -15.51 5.51
C CYS A 125 -14.92 -15.77 4.03
N ALA A 126 -15.91 -15.54 3.16
CA ALA A 126 -15.72 -15.67 1.71
C ALA A 126 -14.68 -14.68 1.18
N PHE A 127 -14.69 -13.44 1.66
CA PHE A 127 -13.69 -12.44 1.33
C PHE A 127 -12.29 -12.86 1.78
N GLU A 128 -12.14 -13.39 3.00
CA GLU A 128 -10.87 -13.92 3.51
C GLU A 128 -10.37 -15.10 2.66
N ILE A 129 -11.23 -16.06 2.32
CA ILE A 129 -10.90 -17.16 1.40
C ILE A 129 -10.43 -16.61 0.04
N GLY A 130 -11.08 -15.56 -0.46
CA GLY A 130 -10.65 -14.86 -1.67
C GLY A 130 -9.24 -14.30 -1.59
N LYS A 131 -8.81 -13.81 -0.42
CA LYS A 131 -7.44 -13.32 -0.23
C LYS A 131 -6.44 -14.49 -0.25
N GLU A 132 -6.73 -15.57 0.45
CA GLU A 132 -5.90 -16.78 0.45
C GLU A 132 -5.77 -17.36 -0.96
N MET A 133 -6.86 -17.34 -1.73
CA MET A 133 -6.84 -17.71 -3.15
C MET A 133 -5.83 -16.89 -3.94
N ALA A 134 -5.71 -15.58 -3.70
CA ALA A 134 -4.71 -14.77 -4.39
C ALA A 134 -3.27 -15.13 -3.98
N GLU A 135 -2.99 -15.45 -2.73
CA GLU A 135 -1.64 -15.82 -2.26
C GLU A 135 -1.23 -17.25 -2.66
N SER A 136 -2.19 -18.11 -2.95
CA SER A 136 -1.95 -19.52 -3.28
C SER A 136 -2.09 -19.83 -4.77
N THR A 137 -2.30 -18.83 -5.63
CA THR A 137 -2.44 -19.06 -7.09
C THR A 137 -1.28 -18.48 -7.87
N ARG A 138 -0.74 -19.25 -8.82
CA ARG A 138 0.38 -18.84 -9.70
C ARG A 138 0.08 -17.57 -10.49
N THR A 139 -1.18 -17.36 -10.91
CA THR A 139 -1.60 -16.17 -11.70
C THR A 139 -1.37 -14.83 -11.01
N SER A 140 -1.21 -14.83 -9.68
CA SER A 140 -0.93 -13.61 -8.92
C SER A 140 0.52 -13.13 -9.06
N TYR A 141 1.44 -14.00 -9.48
CA TYR A 141 2.88 -13.74 -9.45
C TYR A 141 3.44 -13.49 -10.85
N PHE A 142 3.82 -12.24 -11.14
CA PHE A 142 4.22 -11.81 -12.48
C PHE A 142 5.51 -12.51 -12.97
N ARG A 143 6.60 -12.42 -12.21
CA ARG A 143 7.91 -12.97 -12.63
C ARG A 143 7.90 -14.48 -12.72
N LEU A 144 7.27 -15.15 -11.74
CA LEU A 144 7.17 -16.59 -11.73
C LEU A 144 6.43 -17.12 -12.97
N ASN A 145 5.34 -16.48 -13.37
CA ASN A 145 4.64 -16.81 -14.61
C ASN A 145 5.53 -16.61 -15.85
N ASN A 146 6.26 -15.50 -15.93
CA ASN A 146 7.17 -15.27 -17.07
C ASN A 146 8.28 -16.32 -17.15
N VAL A 147 8.93 -16.66 -16.04
CA VAL A 147 10.04 -17.64 -16.04
C VAL A 147 9.52 -19.04 -16.41
N ALA A 148 8.41 -19.47 -15.79
CA ALA A 148 7.81 -20.78 -16.07
C ALA A 148 7.34 -20.95 -17.52
N LEU A 149 6.92 -19.86 -18.17
CA LEU A 149 6.50 -19.90 -19.59
C LEU A 149 7.66 -20.18 -20.55
N PHE A 150 8.89 -19.80 -20.20
CA PHE A 150 10.02 -19.88 -21.12
C PHE A 150 11.05 -20.95 -20.74
N ASN A 151 11.32 -21.17 -19.46
CA ASN A 151 12.31 -22.15 -18.99
C ASN A 151 12.05 -22.56 -17.53
N ASP A 152 11.38 -23.69 -17.32
CA ASP A 152 11.07 -24.23 -15.98
C ASP A 152 12.33 -24.69 -15.20
N ASP A 153 13.38 -25.10 -15.91
CA ASP A 153 14.63 -25.59 -15.32
C ASP A 153 15.49 -24.46 -14.69
N LEU A 154 15.17 -23.19 -14.98
CA LEU A 154 15.87 -22.03 -14.41
C LEU A 154 15.29 -21.58 -13.06
N ILE A 155 14.18 -22.16 -12.62
CA ILE A 155 13.57 -21.82 -11.33
C ILE A 155 14.42 -22.43 -10.22
N ASN A 156 14.87 -21.59 -9.28
CA ASN A 156 15.61 -22.05 -8.10
C ASN A 156 14.83 -23.17 -7.39
N PRO A 157 15.45 -24.31 -7.01
CA PRO A 157 14.75 -25.43 -6.38
C PRO A 157 13.86 -25.04 -5.19
N ALA A 158 14.32 -24.12 -4.33
CA ALA A 158 13.52 -23.65 -3.18
C ALA A 158 12.29 -22.82 -3.58
N ILE A 159 12.30 -22.20 -4.76
CA ILE A 159 11.15 -21.50 -5.34
C ILE A 159 10.25 -22.51 -6.08
N LYS A 160 10.85 -23.55 -6.68
CA LYS A 160 10.14 -24.62 -7.38
C LYS A 160 9.26 -25.43 -6.41
N GLU A 161 9.76 -25.76 -5.23
CA GLU A 161 8.97 -26.37 -4.15
C GLU A 161 7.75 -25.51 -3.80
N LEU A 162 7.95 -24.21 -3.55
CA LEU A 162 6.85 -23.28 -3.30
C LEU A 162 5.89 -23.18 -4.49
N TYR A 163 6.39 -23.24 -5.72
CA TYR A 163 5.58 -23.17 -6.95
C TYR A 163 4.70 -24.41 -7.13
N ASP A 164 5.22 -25.59 -6.82
CA ASP A 164 4.48 -26.85 -6.88
C ASP A 164 3.35 -26.90 -5.84
N GLU A 165 3.50 -26.19 -4.72
CA GLU A 165 2.43 -25.99 -3.72
C GLU A 165 1.33 -25.01 -4.19
N LEU A 166 1.63 -24.10 -5.14
CA LEU A 166 0.64 -23.14 -5.64
C LEU A 166 -0.35 -23.79 -6.61
N TYR A 167 -1.61 -23.40 -6.49
CA TYR A 167 -2.66 -23.74 -7.44
C TYR A 167 -2.36 -23.18 -8.83
N SER A 168 -2.69 -23.99 -9.83
CA SER A 168 -2.48 -23.65 -11.23
C SER A 168 -3.35 -22.47 -11.67
N SER A 169 -4.58 -22.43 -11.16
CA SER A 169 -5.57 -21.44 -11.54
C SER A 169 -6.56 -21.13 -10.41
N ILE A 170 -7.32 -20.05 -10.61
CA ILE A 170 -8.44 -19.68 -9.74
C ILE A 170 -9.59 -20.69 -9.86
N GLU A 171 -9.68 -21.45 -10.97
CA GLU A 171 -10.77 -22.40 -11.20
C GLU A 171 -10.71 -23.56 -10.20
N ASP A 172 -9.50 -24.00 -9.87
CA ASP A 172 -9.22 -25.03 -8.86
C ASP A 172 -9.86 -24.66 -7.51
N TRP A 173 -9.79 -23.38 -7.11
CA TRP A 173 -10.40 -22.84 -5.90
C TRP A 173 -11.92 -22.77 -5.96
N ILE A 174 -12.47 -22.42 -7.12
CA ILE A 174 -13.92 -22.26 -7.31
C ILE A 174 -14.64 -23.61 -7.27
N ASP A 175 -13.96 -24.66 -7.71
CA ASP A 175 -14.51 -26.01 -7.77
C ASP A 175 -14.39 -26.78 -6.44
N MET A 176 -13.74 -26.21 -5.43
CA MET A 176 -13.65 -26.79 -4.08
C MET A 176 -15.01 -26.90 -3.40
N GLU A 177 -15.19 -27.97 -2.61
CA GLU A 177 -16.37 -28.13 -1.76
C GLU A 177 -16.22 -27.35 -0.44
N PRO A 178 -17.31 -26.80 0.15
CA PRO A 178 -18.69 -26.91 -0.29
C PRO A 178 -19.09 -25.83 -1.32
N LYS A 179 -19.49 -26.26 -2.53
CA LYS A 179 -19.90 -25.35 -3.63
C LYS A 179 -21.08 -24.45 -3.27
N SER A 180 -21.95 -24.90 -2.37
CA SER A 180 -23.10 -24.14 -1.88
C SER A 180 -22.70 -22.84 -1.16
N VAL A 181 -21.55 -22.83 -0.47
CA VAL A 181 -21.02 -21.66 0.25
C VAL A 181 -20.31 -20.72 -0.71
N ILE A 182 -19.46 -21.25 -1.58
CA ILE A 182 -18.72 -20.49 -2.60
C ILE A 182 -19.70 -19.76 -3.53
N ASN A 183 -20.74 -20.45 -4.03
CA ASN A 183 -21.69 -19.86 -4.96
C ASN A 183 -22.54 -18.73 -4.35
N ARG A 184 -22.86 -18.81 -3.05
CA ARG A 184 -23.70 -17.80 -2.37
C ARG A 184 -22.97 -16.49 -2.05
N ASN A 185 -21.65 -16.54 -1.86
CA ASN A 185 -20.81 -15.40 -1.51
C ASN A 185 -19.70 -15.15 -2.55
N ARG A 186 -19.99 -15.50 -3.80
CA ARG A 186 -19.01 -15.52 -4.88
C ARG A 186 -18.46 -14.14 -5.23
N SER A 187 -19.31 -13.11 -5.17
CA SER A 187 -18.88 -11.73 -5.36
C SER A 187 -17.91 -11.29 -4.27
N GLU A 188 -18.20 -11.62 -3.01
CA GLU A 188 -17.32 -11.33 -1.87
C GLU A 188 -15.98 -12.05 -1.97
N LEU A 189 -15.99 -13.32 -2.39
CA LEU A 189 -14.77 -14.11 -2.65
C LEU A 189 -13.91 -13.48 -3.75
N PHE A 190 -14.52 -13.11 -4.87
CA PHE A 190 -13.80 -12.42 -5.95
C PHE A 190 -13.29 -11.03 -5.55
N LEU A 191 -14.03 -10.31 -4.71
CA LEU A 191 -13.55 -9.05 -4.13
C LEU A 191 -12.33 -9.28 -3.24
N GLY A 192 -12.32 -10.34 -2.43
CA GLY A 192 -11.16 -10.75 -1.64
C GLY A 192 -9.91 -10.94 -2.49
N TYR A 193 -10.05 -11.70 -3.58
CA TYR A 193 -8.97 -11.93 -4.54
C TYR A 193 -8.43 -10.63 -5.15
N ILE A 194 -9.32 -9.78 -5.66
CA ILE A 194 -8.92 -8.51 -6.29
C ILE A 194 -8.24 -7.60 -5.28
N VAL A 195 -8.78 -7.50 -4.05
CA VAL A 195 -8.16 -6.68 -3.01
C VAL A 195 -6.76 -7.19 -2.71
N LYS A 196 -6.61 -8.50 -2.48
CA LYS A 196 -5.29 -9.05 -2.15
C LYS A 196 -4.29 -8.88 -3.29
N LEU A 197 -4.71 -9.07 -4.54
CA LEU A 197 -3.89 -8.78 -5.72
C LEU A 197 -3.39 -7.33 -5.73
N LEU A 198 -4.27 -6.37 -5.46
CA LEU A 198 -3.88 -4.95 -5.38
C LEU A 198 -2.91 -4.69 -4.23
N ILE A 199 -3.09 -5.34 -3.09
CA ILE A 199 -2.22 -5.18 -1.92
C ILE A 199 -0.84 -5.80 -2.16
N ILE A 200 -0.76 -6.97 -2.79
CA ILE A 200 0.51 -7.62 -3.20
C ILE A 200 1.37 -6.66 -4.03
N HIS A 201 0.75 -5.92 -4.95
CA HIS A 201 1.45 -4.95 -5.81
C HIS A 201 1.49 -3.52 -5.23
N SER A 202 0.98 -3.29 -4.02
CA SER A 202 0.95 -1.95 -3.43
C SER A 202 2.32 -1.46 -2.98
N HIS A 203 3.25 -2.34 -2.62
CA HIS A 203 4.60 -1.93 -2.22
C HIS A 203 5.61 -1.83 -3.37
N THR A 204 5.23 -2.22 -4.60
CA THR A 204 6.09 -2.05 -5.77
C THR A 204 5.57 -0.91 -6.65
N ILE A 205 4.33 -1.01 -7.10
CA ILE A 205 3.81 -0.16 -8.19
C ILE A 205 2.53 0.60 -7.84
N LEU A 206 1.77 0.21 -6.81
CA LEU A 206 0.45 0.81 -6.51
C LEU A 206 0.41 1.66 -5.23
N TYR A 207 1.54 1.96 -4.58
CA TYR A 207 1.55 2.54 -3.23
C TYR A 207 0.72 3.82 -3.13
N MET A 208 0.96 4.78 -4.02
CA MET A 208 0.21 6.04 -4.06
C MET A 208 -1.14 5.92 -4.75
N PHE A 209 -1.37 4.84 -5.50
CA PHE A 209 -2.63 4.59 -6.19
C PHE A 209 -3.75 4.06 -5.28
N ILE A 210 -3.45 3.15 -4.34
CA ILE A 210 -4.49 2.56 -3.48
C ILE A 210 -5.32 3.62 -2.72
N PRO A 211 -4.77 4.74 -2.19
CA PRO A 211 -5.56 5.82 -1.59
C PRO A 211 -6.66 6.41 -2.51
N VAL A 212 -6.42 6.47 -3.82
CA VAL A 212 -7.44 6.89 -4.82
C VAL A 212 -8.61 5.91 -4.82
N VAL A 213 -8.31 4.61 -4.87
CA VAL A 213 -9.32 3.54 -4.83
C VAL A 213 -10.11 3.58 -3.52
N MET A 214 -9.41 3.71 -2.38
CA MET A 214 -10.05 3.81 -1.06
C MET A 214 -11.02 4.99 -1.00
N GLN A 215 -10.61 6.16 -1.50
CA GLN A 215 -11.44 7.37 -1.49
C GLN A 215 -12.65 7.22 -2.41
N TRP A 216 -12.48 6.64 -3.60
CA TRP A 216 -13.58 6.40 -4.54
C TRP A 216 -14.65 5.49 -3.92
N LEU A 217 -14.23 4.39 -3.30
CA LEU A 217 -15.12 3.45 -2.61
C LEU A 217 -15.82 4.10 -1.41
N ARG A 218 -15.16 5.03 -0.71
CA ARG A 218 -15.72 5.75 0.45
C ARG A 218 -16.72 6.83 0.06
N ARG A 219 -16.47 7.58 -1.03
CA ARG A 219 -17.20 8.80 -1.42
C ARG A 219 -18.34 8.59 -2.41
N ARG A 220 -18.76 7.36 -2.70
CA ARG A 220 -20.03 7.11 -3.41
C ARG A 220 -21.28 7.51 -2.57
N GLN A 221 -21.16 8.50 -1.69
CA GLN A 221 -22.11 9.04 -0.71
C GLN A 221 -23.45 9.49 -1.29
N GLN A 222 -23.53 9.78 -2.59
CA GLN A 222 -24.83 10.06 -3.22
C GLN A 222 -25.69 8.79 -3.38
N SER A 223 -25.08 7.60 -3.27
CA SER A 223 -25.77 6.32 -3.11
C SER A 223 -25.52 5.79 -1.70
N HIS A 224 -26.54 5.38 -0.96
CA HIS A 224 -26.43 4.84 0.42
C HIS A 224 -25.74 3.45 0.47
N ASN A 225 -24.67 3.24 -0.28
CA ASN A 225 -24.02 1.95 -0.47
C ASN A 225 -23.00 1.67 0.64
N LEU A 226 -23.50 1.25 1.80
CA LEU A 226 -22.70 0.83 2.96
C LEU A 226 -21.72 -0.31 2.64
N TYR A 227 -22.03 -1.13 1.62
CA TYR A 227 -21.21 -2.25 1.20
C TYR A 227 -19.85 -1.80 0.66
N LEU A 228 -19.82 -0.82 -0.25
CA LEU A 228 -18.57 -0.27 -0.80
C LEU A 228 -17.76 0.51 0.24
N LYS A 229 -18.44 1.21 1.16
CA LYS A 229 -17.78 1.88 2.28
C LYS A 229 -17.04 0.88 3.16
N LYS A 230 -17.67 -0.26 3.48
CA LYS A 230 -17.00 -1.33 4.25
C LYS A 230 -15.84 -1.96 3.47
N LEU A 231 -15.96 -2.13 2.15
CA LEU A 231 -14.85 -2.58 1.30
C LEU A 231 -13.65 -1.61 1.37
N SER A 232 -13.90 -0.30 1.32
CA SER A 232 -12.84 0.71 1.53
C SER A 232 -12.12 0.53 2.87
N TYR A 233 -12.86 0.25 3.95
CA TYR A 233 -12.26 -0.02 5.26
C TYR A 233 -11.41 -1.31 5.28
N LEU A 234 -11.85 -2.37 4.59
CA LEU A 234 -11.11 -3.64 4.49
C LEU A 234 -9.81 -3.45 3.70
N ILE A 235 -9.87 -2.77 2.54
CA ILE A 235 -8.68 -2.44 1.75
C ILE A 235 -7.69 -1.62 2.57
N ALA A 236 -8.17 -0.63 3.32
CA ALA A 236 -7.32 0.18 4.17
C ALA A 236 -6.65 -0.63 5.30
N ASP A 237 -7.35 -1.58 5.90
CA ASP A 237 -6.77 -2.42 6.96
C ASP A 237 -5.62 -3.28 6.41
N GLU A 238 -5.82 -3.93 5.25
CA GLU A 238 -4.80 -4.73 4.59
C GLU A 238 -3.61 -3.90 4.09
N TYR A 239 -3.88 -2.80 3.38
CA TYR A 239 -2.85 -1.93 2.79
C TYR A 239 -1.83 -1.43 3.81
N PHE A 240 -2.28 -1.04 5.01
CA PHE A 240 -1.36 -0.49 6.01
C PHE A 240 -0.60 -1.55 6.82
N ARG A 241 -1.10 -2.79 6.86
CA ARG A 241 -0.48 -3.93 7.58
C ARG A 241 0.45 -4.77 6.70
N PHE A 242 0.25 -4.74 5.39
CA PHE A 242 1.14 -5.42 4.45
C PHE A 242 2.52 -4.72 4.41
N PRO A 243 3.64 -5.46 4.24
CA PRO A 243 3.75 -6.93 4.09
C PRO A 243 3.83 -7.70 5.41
N ASP A 244 3.78 -7.03 6.57
CA ASP A 244 4.08 -7.62 7.88
C ASP A 244 3.16 -8.78 8.28
N THR A 245 1.98 -8.87 7.66
CA THR A 245 0.99 -9.95 7.89
C THR A 245 0.98 -11.04 6.82
N SER A 246 1.84 -10.95 5.79
CA SER A 246 1.92 -11.97 4.74
C SER A 246 2.79 -13.15 5.19
N THR A 247 2.27 -14.36 5.07
CA THR A 247 3.02 -15.61 5.31
C THR A 247 3.83 -16.03 4.08
N THR A 248 3.35 -15.68 2.88
CA THR A 248 3.99 -16.01 1.61
C THR A 248 5.16 -15.08 1.32
N ASN A 249 6.28 -15.62 0.82
CA ASN A 249 7.44 -14.84 0.39
C ASN A 249 7.21 -14.18 -0.97
N ILE A 250 6.40 -13.11 -0.96
CA ILE A 250 5.95 -12.41 -2.15
C ILE A 250 7.12 -11.81 -2.94
N VAL A 251 8.17 -11.33 -2.28
CA VAL A 251 9.36 -10.75 -2.95
C VAL A 251 10.03 -11.80 -3.83
N LYS A 252 10.22 -13.02 -3.32
CA LYS A 252 10.80 -14.13 -4.10
C LYS A 252 9.91 -14.52 -5.28
N LEU A 253 8.59 -14.65 -5.06
CA LEU A 253 7.66 -15.09 -6.11
C LEU A 253 7.42 -14.02 -7.19
N ASN A 254 7.38 -12.74 -6.81
CA ASN A 254 7.27 -11.64 -7.76
C ASN A 254 8.60 -11.22 -8.37
N GLY A 255 9.75 -11.67 -7.84
CA GLY A 255 11.09 -11.27 -8.29
C GLY A 255 11.30 -9.75 -8.28
N LEU A 256 10.57 -9.03 -7.43
CA LEU A 256 10.61 -7.57 -7.28
C LEU A 256 10.75 -7.26 -5.79
N GLU A 257 11.76 -6.48 -5.44
CA GLU A 257 11.92 -5.97 -4.08
C GLU A 257 10.85 -4.92 -3.78
N PHE A 258 10.43 -4.86 -2.52
CA PHE A 258 9.51 -3.82 -2.08
C PHE A 258 10.21 -2.46 -2.09
N SER A 259 9.54 -1.45 -2.65
CA SER A 259 9.98 -0.07 -2.54
C SER A 259 9.94 0.39 -1.08
N ASN A 260 10.85 1.29 -0.71
CA ASN A 260 10.88 1.86 0.63
C ASN A 260 9.78 2.93 0.78
N THR A 261 8.56 2.47 1.09
CA THR A 261 7.39 3.33 1.21
C THR A 261 7.33 4.10 2.53
N LEU A 262 8.23 3.82 3.48
CA LEU A 262 8.28 4.48 4.79
C LEU A 262 8.56 5.99 4.66
N GLU A 263 9.43 6.37 3.74
CA GLU A 263 9.78 7.78 3.56
C GLU A 263 8.58 8.58 3.03
N VAL A 264 7.85 8.03 2.05
CA VAL A 264 6.60 8.59 1.54
C VAL A 264 5.53 8.64 2.64
N PHE A 265 5.38 7.55 3.42
CA PHE A 265 4.43 7.50 4.53
C PHE A 265 4.63 8.64 5.52
N TRP A 266 5.85 8.78 6.04
CA TRP A 266 6.15 9.76 7.08
C TRP A 266 6.26 11.18 6.55
N THR A 267 6.58 11.39 5.27
CA THR A 267 6.54 12.73 4.67
C THR A 267 5.09 13.23 4.54
N LEU A 268 4.16 12.33 4.22
CA LEU A 268 2.74 12.65 4.06
C LEU A 268 1.96 12.71 5.38
N TYR A 269 2.54 12.22 6.49
CA TYR A 269 1.89 12.22 7.80
C TYR A 269 1.65 13.64 8.36
N PRO A 270 2.64 14.55 8.47
CA PRO A 270 2.45 15.89 9.05
C PRO A 270 1.44 16.76 8.27
N VAL A 271 1.31 16.54 6.96
CA VAL A 271 0.33 17.24 6.11
C VAL A 271 -1.08 16.64 6.18
N LYS A 272 -1.31 15.69 7.10
CA LYS A 272 -2.60 15.03 7.35
C LYS A 272 -3.19 14.28 6.15
N TYR A 273 -2.36 13.95 5.16
CA TYR A 273 -2.78 13.27 3.94
C TYR A 273 -3.46 11.91 4.22
N TRP A 274 -2.96 11.18 5.24
CA TRP A 274 -3.50 9.87 5.63
C TRP A 274 -4.74 9.93 6.51
N SER A 275 -5.12 11.10 7.04
CA SER A 275 -6.24 11.25 7.97
C SER A 275 -7.59 10.67 7.47
N PRO A 276 -7.91 10.67 6.15
CA PRO A 276 -9.14 10.02 5.68
C PRO A 276 -9.07 8.48 5.72
N PHE A 277 -7.89 7.87 5.89
CA PHE A 277 -7.70 6.43 5.77
C PHE A 277 -7.19 5.79 7.06
N LEU A 278 -6.62 6.58 7.97
CA LEU A 278 -6.08 6.12 9.25
C LEU A 278 -6.92 6.65 10.41
N THR A 279 -7.58 5.73 11.13
CA THR A 279 -8.15 6.02 12.45
C THR A 279 -7.06 5.88 13.51
N VAL A 280 -7.26 6.48 14.69
CA VAL A 280 -6.32 6.35 15.82
C VAL A 280 -6.06 4.88 16.19
N ASP A 281 -7.11 4.06 16.29
CA ASP A 281 -6.99 2.62 16.56
C ASP A 281 -6.15 1.90 15.50
N ARG A 282 -6.44 2.12 14.21
CA ARG A 282 -5.67 1.51 13.12
C ARG A 282 -4.22 1.98 13.15
N PHE A 283 -4.02 3.28 13.36
CA PHE A 283 -2.69 3.86 13.39
C PHE A 283 -1.85 3.24 14.50
N SER A 284 -2.42 3.07 15.70
CA SER A 284 -1.75 2.43 16.83
C SER A 284 -1.26 1.01 16.53
N LYS A 285 -1.98 0.25 15.71
CA LYS A 285 -1.63 -1.14 15.33
C LYS A 285 -0.52 -1.21 14.30
N ILE A 286 -0.46 -0.26 13.37
CA ILE A 286 0.51 -0.28 12.26
C ILE A 286 1.81 0.46 12.61
N ILE A 287 1.75 1.43 13.53
CA ILE A 287 2.89 2.29 13.84
C ILE A 287 4.13 1.53 14.30
N PRO A 288 4.06 0.44 15.09
CA PRO A 288 5.25 -0.24 15.59
C PRO A 288 6.15 -0.76 14.46
N TYR A 289 5.55 -1.12 13.31
CA TYR A 289 6.24 -1.63 12.12
C TYR A 289 6.79 -0.50 11.23
N LYS A 290 6.35 0.74 11.42
CA LYS A 290 6.76 1.90 10.62
C LYS A 290 7.81 2.78 11.31
N ILE A 291 8.28 2.41 12.51
CA ILE A 291 9.27 3.20 13.27
C ILE A 291 10.67 3.07 12.64
N SER A 292 11.23 4.20 12.21
CA SER A 292 12.60 4.28 11.71
C SER A 292 13.22 5.64 12.02
N PHE A 293 14.18 5.68 12.95
CA PHE A 293 14.83 6.93 13.36
C PHE A 293 15.66 7.57 12.24
N ASP A 294 16.28 6.76 11.39
CA ASP A 294 17.05 7.26 10.25
C ASP A 294 16.13 7.97 9.24
N VAL A 295 14.91 7.45 9.05
CA VAL A 295 13.89 8.08 8.19
C VAL A 295 13.35 9.35 8.84
N PHE A 296 13.06 9.32 10.16
CA PHE A 296 12.56 10.49 10.87
C PHE A 296 13.50 11.68 10.78
N HIS A 297 14.79 11.47 11.04
CA HIS A 297 15.77 12.55 10.99
C HIS A 297 15.83 13.20 9.60
N ARG A 298 15.91 12.40 8.54
CA ARG A 298 15.96 12.91 7.15
C ARG A 298 14.72 13.72 6.80
N ILE A 299 13.54 13.26 7.23
CA ILE A 299 12.28 13.94 6.94
C ILE A 299 12.16 15.22 7.77
N GLU A 300 12.53 15.19 9.06
CA GLU A 300 12.51 16.36 9.93
C GLU A 300 13.39 17.48 9.36
N GLU A 301 14.61 17.17 8.92
CA GLU A 301 15.51 18.12 8.26
C GLU A 301 14.92 18.65 6.95
N ARG A 302 14.49 17.76 6.05
CA ARG A 302 13.96 18.14 4.73
C ARG A 302 12.74 19.05 4.85
N LEU A 303 11.84 18.73 5.76
CA LEU A 303 10.59 19.47 5.98
C LEU A 303 10.77 20.68 6.90
N GLY A 304 11.95 20.85 7.50
CA GLY A 304 12.24 21.91 8.46
C GLY A 304 11.38 21.83 9.73
N LEU A 305 11.12 20.61 10.20
CA LEU A 305 10.43 20.32 11.47
C LEU A 305 11.41 20.42 12.65
N CYS A 306 10.88 20.54 13.86
CA CYS A 306 11.70 20.47 15.08
C CYS A 306 12.31 19.08 15.22
N ALA A 307 13.57 19.02 15.67
CA ALA A 307 14.23 17.75 15.95
C ALA A 307 13.44 16.95 17.01
N GLY A 308 13.12 15.71 16.69
CA GLY A 308 12.32 14.84 17.57
C GLY A 308 10.81 14.94 17.38
N TYR A 309 10.32 15.74 16.43
CA TYR A 309 8.89 15.86 16.13
C TYR A 309 8.17 14.50 16.02
N PHE A 310 8.71 13.56 15.25
CA PHE A 310 8.05 12.25 15.11
C PHE A 310 8.12 11.41 16.39
N ARG A 311 9.12 11.62 17.25
CA ARG A 311 9.21 10.91 18.53
C ARG A 311 8.14 11.40 19.50
N ASP A 312 7.91 12.71 19.53
CA ASP A 312 6.85 13.32 20.33
C ASP A 312 5.47 12.82 19.87
N GLU A 313 5.25 12.72 18.56
CA GLU A 313 4.04 12.12 17.98
C GLU A 313 3.86 10.65 18.41
N LEU A 314 4.92 9.84 18.33
CA LEU A 314 4.86 8.44 18.79
C LEU A 314 4.54 8.33 20.28
N TYR A 315 5.11 9.21 21.11
CA TYR A 315 4.84 9.23 22.55
C TYR A 315 3.40 9.66 22.85
N PHE A 316 2.89 10.67 22.12
CA PHE A 316 1.50 11.09 22.22
C PHE A 316 0.54 9.93 21.90
N ILE A 317 0.78 9.21 20.80
CA ILE A 317 -0.06 8.07 20.39
C ILE A 317 0.01 6.94 21.42
N PHE A 318 1.20 6.65 21.94
CA PHE A 318 1.35 5.69 23.04
C PHE A 318 0.50 6.07 24.24
N ARG A 319 0.53 7.34 24.66
CA ARG A 319 -0.25 7.84 25.80
C ARG A 319 -1.76 7.73 25.58
N GLU A 320 -2.23 8.04 24.37
CA GLU A 320 -3.66 7.99 24.04
C GLU A 320 -4.19 6.56 23.90
N THR A 321 -3.35 5.62 23.47
CA THR A 321 -3.78 4.26 23.11
C THR A 321 -3.33 3.18 24.10
N ASN A 322 -2.44 3.51 25.03
CA ASN A 322 -1.76 2.58 25.92
C ASN A 322 -1.10 1.38 25.19
N ASN A 323 -0.73 1.54 23.92
CA ASN A 323 -0.13 0.45 23.15
C ASN A 323 1.37 0.31 23.45
N THR A 324 1.72 -0.61 24.34
CA THR A 324 3.09 -0.87 24.78
C THR A 324 4.04 -1.31 23.66
N ASN A 325 3.52 -1.87 22.56
CA ASN A 325 4.33 -2.27 21.41
C ASN A 325 5.07 -1.09 20.77
N ILE A 326 4.53 0.13 20.88
CA ILE A 326 5.18 1.35 20.39
C ILE A 326 6.50 1.57 21.14
N ILE A 327 6.46 1.52 22.48
CA ILE A 327 7.64 1.68 23.32
C ILE A 327 8.63 0.55 23.12
N ILE A 328 8.16 -0.70 23.03
CA ILE A 328 9.00 -1.87 22.76
C ILE A 328 9.76 -1.67 21.45
N MET A 329 9.09 -1.25 20.38
CA MET A 329 9.72 -1.03 19.08
C MET A 329 10.67 0.18 19.06
N ILE A 330 10.33 1.26 19.77
CA ILE A 330 11.25 2.40 19.99
C ILE A 330 12.54 1.89 20.65
N MET A 331 12.43 1.15 21.75
CA MET A 331 13.58 0.62 22.49
C MET A 331 14.39 -0.35 21.64
N ALA A 332 13.73 -1.25 20.90
CA ALA A 332 14.38 -2.17 19.98
C ALA A 332 15.20 -1.41 18.91
N LYS A 333 14.64 -0.34 18.33
CA LYS A 333 15.35 0.50 17.34
C LYS A 333 16.49 1.30 17.94
N ILE A 334 16.37 1.76 19.20
CA ILE A 334 17.47 2.41 19.92
C ILE A 334 18.62 1.41 20.09
N LEU A 335 18.33 0.21 20.60
CA LEU A 335 19.33 -0.85 20.78
C LEU A 335 19.99 -1.26 19.46
N GLU A 336 19.21 -1.40 18.40
CA GLU A 336 19.71 -1.70 17.05
C GLU A 336 20.67 -0.59 16.56
N SER A 337 20.29 0.68 16.72
CA SER A 337 21.13 1.82 16.33
C SER A 337 22.43 1.89 17.14
N ALA A 338 22.38 1.62 18.44
CA ALA A 338 23.55 1.61 19.32
C ALA A 338 24.52 0.47 18.95
N ARG A 339 23.99 -0.73 18.67
CA ARG A 339 24.78 -1.87 18.17
C ARG A 339 25.46 -1.54 16.85
N ARG A 340 24.74 -0.96 15.88
CA ARG A 340 25.30 -0.56 14.59
C ARG A 340 26.41 0.49 14.73
N ARG A 341 26.26 1.46 15.64
CA ARG A 341 27.30 2.47 15.93
C ARG A 341 28.54 1.85 16.53
N LYS A 342 28.38 0.94 17.50
CA LYS A 342 29.51 0.19 18.10
C LYS A 342 30.25 -0.61 17.03
N LEU A 343 29.54 -1.36 16.19
CA LEU A 343 30.12 -2.15 15.10
C LEU A 343 30.87 -1.29 14.07
N LYS A 344 30.33 -0.11 13.72
CA LYS A 344 30.99 0.87 12.84
C LYS A 344 32.26 1.45 13.45
N ASN A 345 32.27 1.70 14.76
CA ASN A 345 33.45 2.18 15.46
C ASN A 345 34.52 1.08 15.55
N ASP A 346 34.12 -0.16 15.83
CA ASP A 346 35.03 -1.31 15.87
C ASP A 346 35.63 -1.59 14.47
N THR A 347 34.84 -1.50 13.39
CA THR A 347 35.35 -1.66 12.01
C THR A 347 36.21 -0.49 11.53
N LYS A 348 35.95 0.74 11.98
CA LYS A 348 36.87 1.87 11.76
C LYS A 348 38.20 1.64 12.49
N LEU A 349 38.16 1.24 13.75
CA LEU A 349 39.35 0.88 14.53
C LEU A 349 40.16 -0.24 13.87
N VAL A 350 39.52 -1.29 13.36
CA VAL A 350 40.21 -2.38 12.64
C VAL A 350 40.81 -1.91 11.31
N LYS A 351 40.16 -1.01 10.57
CA LYS A 351 40.74 -0.42 9.36
C LYS A 351 41.94 0.49 9.70
N GLU A 352 41.82 1.34 10.71
CA GLU A 352 42.89 2.22 11.18
C GLU A 352 44.09 1.42 11.74
N LEU A 353 43.85 0.27 12.39
CA LEU A 353 44.91 -0.64 12.84
C LEU A 353 45.57 -1.41 11.69
N ARG A 354 44.84 -1.75 10.61
CA ARG A 354 45.41 -2.39 9.41
C ARG A 354 46.22 -1.44 8.52
N PHE A 355 45.92 -0.14 8.53
CA PHE A 355 46.68 0.87 7.77
C PHE A 355 47.92 1.40 8.51
N ASN A 356 48.12 1.03 9.78
CA ASN A 356 49.25 1.48 10.61
C ASN A 356 50.25 0.35 10.96
N LEU A 357 50.18 -0.80 10.27
CA LEU A 357 51.24 -1.80 10.38
C LEU A 357 52.36 -1.44 9.37
N PRO A 358 53.58 -1.11 9.84
CA PRO A 358 54.71 -0.89 8.93
C PRO A 358 55.01 -2.18 8.17
N GLN A 359 55.24 -2.05 6.86
CA GLN A 359 55.76 -3.14 6.01
C GLN A 359 57.16 -3.56 6.43
#